data_AF-A0A4U1YNS1-F1
#
_entry.id   AF-A0A4U1YNS1-F1
#
_cell.length_a   1.000
_cell.length_b   1.000
_cell.length_c   1.000
_cell.angle_alpha   90.00
_cell.angle_beta   90.00
_cell.angle_gamma   90.00
#
_symmetry.space_group_name_H-M   'P 1'
#
loop_
_entity.id
_entity.type
_entity.pdbx_description
1 polymer ?
#
loop_
_entity_poly.entity_id
_entity_poly.type
_entity_poly.pdbx_seq_one_letter_code
_entity_poly.pdbx_strand_id
1 'polypeptide(L)'
;HTIDNERNGTSTVLFTQHKSNQYINYCNVLSELRIAGRSNWRRSSLEELESLFTSRDNILDLGWSFSRYFWTSTFGTDGRFWQISLSAGHKNEEHPNSGKQAACFSPN
;
A
#
# COMPACT_ATOMS: atom_id res chain seq x y z
N HIS A 1 1.39 4.20 14.45
CA HIS A 1 1.41 4.47 12.99
C HIS A 1 0.05 4.14 12.39
N THR A 2 -0.45 4.96 11.46
CA THR A 2 -1.77 4.75 10.82
C THR A 2 -1.54 4.51 9.33
N ILE A 3 -2.16 3.45 8.80
CA ILE A 3 -2.11 3.09 7.38
C ILE A 3 -3.55 2.98 6.91
N ASP A 4 -3.90 3.69 5.83
CA ASP A 4 -5.27 3.77 5.32
C ASP A 4 -5.45 2.99 4.01
N ASN A 5 -6.63 2.39 3.85
CA ASN A 5 -7.07 1.60 2.71
C ASN A 5 -8.59 1.78 2.53
N GLU A 6 -9.02 2.68 1.64
CA GLU A 6 -10.45 2.95 1.46
C GLU A 6 -11.21 1.71 0.99
N ARG A 7 -12.30 1.41 1.72
CA ARG A 7 -13.25 0.34 1.44
C ARG A 7 -14.60 0.98 1.14
N ASN A 8 -14.95 1.11 -0.13
CA ASN A 8 -16.33 1.37 -0.54
C ASN A 8 -16.67 0.59 -1.82
N GLY A 9 -17.52 -0.43 -1.68
CA GLY A 9 -18.22 -1.11 -2.79
C GLY A 9 -17.39 -2.03 -3.68
N THR A 10 -17.15 -3.28 -3.22
CA THR A 10 -16.88 -4.52 -4.01
C THR A 10 -15.85 -4.54 -5.15
N SER A 11 -15.16 -3.45 -5.48
CA SER A 11 -14.03 -3.45 -6.41
C SER A 11 -12.78 -3.02 -5.65
N THR A 12 -11.88 -3.96 -5.39
CA THR A 12 -10.55 -3.62 -4.87
C THR A 12 -9.87 -2.72 -5.90
N VAL A 13 -9.69 -1.43 -5.60
CA VAL A 13 -8.99 -0.50 -6.49
C VAL A 13 -7.54 -0.96 -6.62
N LEU A 14 -7.09 -1.11 -7.87
CA LEU A 14 -5.74 -1.50 -8.20
C LEU A 14 -5.01 -0.33 -8.83
N PHE A 15 -3.79 -0.13 -8.37
CA PHE A 15 -2.89 0.93 -8.80
C PHE A 15 -1.74 0.30 -9.57
N THR A 16 -1.32 0.95 -10.65
CA THR A 16 -0.03 0.68 -11.28
C THR A 16 1.01 1.67 -10.75
N GLN A 17 2.27 1.26 -10.68
CA GLN A 17 3.37 2.20 -10.46
C GLN A 17 3.82 2.88 -11.77
N HIS A 18 3.41 2.36 -12.93
CA HIS A 18 3.76 2.91 -14.26
C HIS A 18 2.71 3.89 -14.83
N LYS A 19 3.12 4.68 -15.84
CA LYS A 19 2.38 5.68 -16.65
C LYS A 19 1.86 6.96 -15.99
N SER A 20 1.36 6.94 -14.75
CA SER A 20 0.84 8.16 -14.10
C SER A 20 1.14 8.26 -12.61
N ASN A 21 1.89 7.29 -12.07
CA ASN A 21 2.24 7.18 -10.66
C ASN A 21 1.01 7.22 -9.74
N GLN A 22 -0.03 6.47 -10.12
CA GLN A 22 -1.35 6.47 -9.46
C GLN A 22 -1.25 6.24 -7.96
N TYR A 23 -0.30 5.40 -7.52
CA TYR A 23 -0.04 5.16 -6.11
C TYR A 23 0.46 6.42 -5.37
N ILE A 24 1.40 7.18 -5.95
CA ILE A 24 1.84 8.45 -5.35
C ILE A 24 0.67 9.44 -5.29
N ASN A 25 -0.06 9.59 -6.39
CA ASN A 25 -1.17 10.55 -6.44
C ASN A 25 -2.25 10.22 -5.40
N TYR A 26 -2.56 8.94 -5.22
CA TYR A 26 -3.49 8.50 -4.18
C TYR A 26 -3.03 8.94 -2.79
N CYS A 27 -1.78 8.67 -2.41
CA CYS A 27 -1.28 9.10 -1.10
C CYS A 27 -1.21 10.64 -0.96
N ASN A 28 -0.94 11.37 -2.05
CA ASN A 28 -0.97 12.83 -2.02
C ASN A 28 -2.39 13.36 -1.78
N VAL A 29 -3.41 12.78 -2.41
CA VAL A 29 -4.82 13.15 -2.17
C VAL A 29 -5.21 12.93 -0.70
N LEU A 30 -4.78 11.82 -0.09
CA LEU A 30 -5.02 11.60 1.35
C LEU A 30 -4.38 12.71 2.22
N SER A 31 -3.20 13.19 1.83
CA SER A 31 -2.53 14.32 2.50
C SER A 31 -3.28 15.63 2.35
N GLU A 32 -3.74 15.93 1.14
CA GLU A 32 -4.51 17.14 0.83
C GLU A 32 -5.84 17.17 1.58
N LEU A 33 -6.55 16.04 1.62
CA LEU A 33 -7.83 15.89 2.32
C LEU A 33 -7.67 15.74 3.84
N ARG A 34 -6.43 15.69 4.34
CA ARG A 34 -6.11 15.50 5.76
C ARG A 34 -6.80 14.29 6.37
N ILE A 35 -6.81 13.16 5.66
CA ILE A 35 -7.47 11.94 6.13
C ILE A 35 -6.88 11.53 7.49
N ALA A 36 -7.76 11.17 8.43
CA ALA A 36 -7.44 10.94 9.85
C ALA A 36 -6.66 12.10 10.52
N GLY A 37 -6.86 13.34 10.05
CA GLY A 37 -6.20 14.56 10.55
C GLY A 37 -4.75 14.75 10.07
N ARG A 38 -4.26 13.89 9.17
CA ARG A 38 -2.84 13.81 8.77
C ARG A 38 -2.60 14.35 7.37
N SER A 39 -1.52 15.12 7.18
CA SER A 39 -1.18 15.78 5.91
C SER A 39 0.16 15.32 5.32
N ASN A 40 0.67 14.18 5.78
CA ASN A 40 2.00 13.64 5.45
C ASN A 40 1.91 12.17 5.00
N TRP A 41 0.81 11.79 4.35
CA TRP A 41 0.64 10.48 3.76
C TRP A 41 1.59 10.29 2.59
N ARG A 42 2.27 9.14 2.58
CA ARG A 42 3.15 8.72 1.49
C ARG A 42 2.98 7.23 1.21
N ARG A 43 3.56 6.76 0.10
CA ARG A 43 3.67 5.32 -0.17
C ARG A 43 4.37 4.61 1.00
N SER A 44 3.83 3.46 1.40
CA SER A 44 4.46 2.60 2.41
C SER A 44 5.70 1.90 1.85
N SER A 45 6.76 1.78 2.63
CA SER A 45 7.91 0.95 2.31
C SER A 45 7.60 -0.54 2.51
N LEU A 46 8.47 -1.42 2.00
CA LEU A 46 8.38 -2.84 2.29
C LEU A 46 8.47 -3.12 3.79
N GLU A 47 9.46 -2.50 4.47
CA GLU A 47 9.68 -2.67 5.91
C GLU A 47 8.46 -2.24 6.74
N GLU A 48 7.78 -1.15 6.36
CA GLU A 48 6.57 -0.68 7.06
C GLU A 48 5.41 -1.66 6.93
N LEU A 49 5.25 -2.27 5.76
CA LEU A 49 4.22 -3.28 5.53
C LEU A 49 4.59 -4.63 6.16
N GLU A 50 5.87 -4.99 6.22
CA GLU A 50 6.36 -6.16 6.96
C GLU A 50 6.15 -5.98 8.48
N SER A 51 6.44 -4.79 9.00
CA SER A 51 6.16 -4.44 10.39
C SER A 51 4.66 -4.52 10.66
N LEU A 52 3.80 -4.04 9.76
CA LEU A 52 2.35 -4.18 9.89
C LEU A 52 1.91 -5.65 9.91
N PHE A 53 2.45 -6.47 9.01
CA PHE A 53 2.18 -7.91 8.95
C PHE A 53 2.57 -8.64 10.23
N THR A 54 3.72 -8.29 10.82
CA THR A 54 4.26 -8.94 12.02
C THR A 54 3.71 -8.41 13.35
N SER A 55 3.27 -7.15 13.38
CA SER A 55 2.87 -6.46 14.63
C SER A 55 1.42 -6.66 15.05
N ARG A 56 0.57 -7.25 14.20
CA ARG A 56 -0.86 -7.37 14.50
C ARG A 56 -1.37 -8.80 14.41
N ASP A 57 -2.09 -9.21 15.44
CA ASP A 57 -3.04 -10.32 15.37
C ASP A 57 -4.16 -9.89 14.41
N ASN A 58 -4.06 -10.39 13.18
CA ASN A 58 -5.09 -10.35 12.15
C ASN A 58 -5.49 -8.96 11.60
N ILE A 59 -4.79 -8.53 10.54
CA ILE A 59 -5.13 -7.33 9.73
C ILE A 59 -6.57 -7.44 9.12
N LEU A 60 -7.19 -8.64 9.15
CA LEU A 60 -8.61 -8.86 8.84
C LEU A 60 -9.54 -7.92 9.61
N ASP A 61 -9.29 -7.72 10.90
CA ASP A 61 -10.19 -6.97 11.79
C ASP A 61 -10.18 -5.47 11.46
N LEU A 62 -9.18 -5.03 10.68
CA LEU A 62 -9.04 -3.67 10.19
C LEU A 62 -9.69 -3.47 8.81
N GLY A 63 -10.29 -4.52 8.25
CA GLY A 63 -10.96 -4.48 6.96
C GLY A 63 -10.04 -4.62 5.74
N TRP A 64 -8.78 -5.01 5.93
CA TRP A 64 -7.82 -5.16 4.84
C TRP A 64 -8.09 -6.45 4.03
N SER A 65 -7.94 -6.37 2.70
CA SER A 65 -8.17 -7.51 1.80
C SER A 65 -6.97 -8.47 1.77
N PHE A 66 -7.28 -9.78 1.68
CA PHE A 66 -6.30 -10.88 1.69
C PHE A 66 -5.90 -11.37 0.28
N SER A 67 -6.67 -10.98 -0.74
CA SER A 67 -6.61 -11.63 -2.06
C SER A 67 -5.55 -11.06 -2.99
N ARG A 68 -4.88 -9.95 -2.63
CA ARG A 68 -3.94 -9.26 -3.52
C ARG A 68 -2.72 -8.72 -2.78
N TYR A 69 -1.65 -8.56 -3.55
CA TYR A 69 -0.43 -7.91 -3.09
C TYR A 69 -0.63 -6.39 -3.00
N PHE A 70 0.13 -5.79 -2.09
CA PHE A 70 0.27 -4.35 -1.93
C PHE A 70 1.56 -3.87 -2.57
N TRP A 71 1.49 -2.73 -3.25
CA TRP A 71 2.66 -2.02 -3.74
C TRP A 71 3.45 -1.39 -2.59
N THR A 72 4.77 -1.46 -2.70
CA THR A 72 5.69 -0.72 -1.83
C THR A 72 6.36 0.41 -2.61
N SER A 73 6.87 1.41 -1.89
CA SER A 73 7.78 2.42 -2.44
C SER A 73 9.21 1.89 -2.65
N THR A 74 9.52 0.69 -2.17
CA THR A 74 10.85 0.09 -2.22
C THR A 74 11.17 -0.38 -3.63
N PHE A 75 12.25 0.16 -4.21
CA PHE A 75 12.75 -0.24 -5.52
C PHE A 75 13.38 -1.64 -5.48
N GLY A 76 13.12 -2.43 -6.53
CA GLY A 76 13.81 -3.69 -6.82
C GLY A 76 14.87 -3.51 -7.90
N THR A 77 15.27 -4.59 -8.56
CA THR A 77 16.19 -4.56 -9.70
C THR A 77 15.46 -4.19 -11.00
N ASP A 78 16.20 -3.69 -12.00
CA ASP A 78 15.69 -3.46 -13.37
C ASP A 78 14.38 -2.66 -13.47
N GLY A 79 14.23 -1.63 -12.62
CA GLY A 79 13.05 -0.75 -12.60
C GLY A 79 11.78 -1.41 -12.04
N ARG A 80 11.92 -2.53 -11.31
CA ARG A 80 10.85 -3.19 -10.58
C ARG A 80 10.65 -2.57 -9.21
N PHE A 81 9.54 -2.97 -8.57
CA PHE A 81 9.23 -2.60 -7.20
C PHE A 81 8.91 -3.83 -6.39
N TRP A 82 9.21 -3.77 -5.09
CA TRP A 82 8.77 -4.79 -4.16
C TRP A 82 7.26 -4.70 -3.93
N GLN A 83 6.67 -5.87 -3.77
CA GLN A 83 5.29 -6.05 -3.33
C GLN A 83 5.23 -7.06 -2.19
N ILE A 84 4.17 -6.99 -1.38
CA ILE A 84 3.94 -7.91 -0.27
C ILE A 84 2.48 -8.32 -0.16
N SER A 85 2.24 -9.60 0.10
CA SER A 85 0.95 -10.11 0.51
C SER A 85 0.82 -10.01 2.03
N LEU A 86 -0.15 -9.25 2.51
CA LEU A 86 -0.43 -9.13 3.95
C LEU A 86 -1.25 -10.30 4.50
N SER A 87 -1.66 -11.25 3.64
CA SER A 87 -2.32 -12.50 4.07
C SER A 87 -1.34 -13.62 4.38
N ALA A 88 -0.23 -13.67 3.65
CA ALA A 88 0.74 -14.77 3.71
C ALA A 88 2.19 -14.32 3.96
N GLY A 89 2.45 -13.01 3.99
CA GLY A 89 3.80 -12.45 4.11
C GLY A 89 4.68 -12.65 2.87
N HIS A 90 4.15 -13.24 1.78
CA HIS A 90 4.93 -13.46 0.56
C HIS A 90 5.32 -12.13 -0.09
N LYS A 91 6.59 -12.01 -0.46
CA LYS A 91 7.17 -10.80 -1.05
C LYS A 91 8.01 -11.14 -2.26
N ASN A 92 7.89 -10.35 -3.30
CA ASN A 92 8.69 -10.48 -4.51
C ASN A 92 8.76 -9.15 -5.26
N GLU A 93 9.65 -9.06 -6.22
CA GLU A 93 9.72 -7.94 -7.14
C GLU A 93 8.75 -8.13 -8.31
N GLU A 94 8.23 -7.03 -8.83
CA GLU A 94 7.22 -7.03 -9.87
C GLU A 94 7.35 -5.81 -10.80
N HIS A 95 6.98 -6.00 -12.08
CA HIS A 95 6.96 -4.89 -13.01
C HIS A 95 5.87 -3.86 -12.63
N PRO A 96 6.17 -2.56 -12.74
CA PRO A 96 5.29 -1.49 -12.29
C PRO A 96 3.97 -1.39 -13.06
N ASN A 97 3.83 -2.16 -14.14
CA ASN A 97 2.67 -2.16 -15.04
C ASN A 97 1.51 -3.01 -14.50
N SER A 98 1.75 -3.84 -13.48
CA SER A 98 0.71 -4.71 -12.91
C SER A 98 -0.13 -3.96 -11.86
N GLY A 99 -1.42 -4.25 -11.81
CA GLY A 99 -2.35 -3.63 -10.86
C GLY A 99 -2.30 -4.32 -9.49
N LYS A 100 -1.90 -3.59 -8.45
CA LYS A 100 -1.83 -4.06 -7.05
C LYS A 100 -2.49 -3.04 -6.10
N GLN A 101 -2.74 -3.41 -4.86
CA GLN A 101 -3.33 -2.47 -3.89
C GLN A 101 -2.30 -1.42 -3.46
N ALA A 102 -2.77 -0.22 -3.11
CA ALA A 102 -1.94 0.82 -2.51
C ALA A 102 -2.13 0.82 -0.99
N ALA A 103 -1.06 1.10 -0.25
CA ALA A 103 -1.11 1.33 1.19
C ALA A 103 -0.34 2.60 1.51
N CYS A 104 -1.00 3.62 2.06
CA CYS A 104 -0.33 4.87 2.40
C CYS A 104 0.03 4.91 3.89
N PHE A 105 1.25 5.32 4.20
CA PHE A 105 1.77 5.45 5.54
C PHE A 105 1.89 6.93 5.92
N SER A 106 1.46 7.27 7.13
CA SER A 106 1.71 8.56 7.76
C SER A 106 2.48 8.35 9.07
N PRO A 107 3.71 8.87 9.19
CA PRO A 107 4.41 8.92 10.46
C PRO A 107 3.70 9.87 11.43
N ASN A 108 3.78 9.54 12.72
CA ASN A 108 3.36 10.44 13.80
C ASN A 108 4.30 11.64 13.90
#